data_AF-A0A1V4TRY8-F1
#
_entry.id   AF-A0A1V4TRY8-F1
#
_cell.length_a   1.000
_cell.length_b   1.000
_cell.length_c   1.000
_cell.angle_alpha   90.00
_cell.angle_beta   90.00
_cell.angle_gamma   90.00
#
_symmetry.space_group_name_H-M   'P 1'
#
loop_
_entity.id
_entity.type
_entity.pdbx_description
1 polymer ?
#
loop_
_entity_poly.entity_id
_entity_poly.type
_entity_poly.pdbx_seq_one_letter_code
_entity_poly.pdbx_strand_id
1 'polypeptide(L)' 'MAPLRPELRQVLLSALEKRRRDDTIEQALGREARRAGLSYADYLEVAEAVRERARKDRNEAWEAAKALSKEQQDQ' A
#
# COMPACT_ATOMS: atom_id res chain seq x y z
N MET A 1 4.59 -3.58 -13.16
CA MET A 1 3.23 -3.19 -12.77
C MET A 1 3.00 -1.76 -13.22
N ALA A 2 1.78 -1.36 -13.55
CA ALA A 2 1.49 0.05 -13.83
C ALA A 2 1.71 0.90 -12.56
N PRO A 3 2.11 2.18 -12.70
CA PRO A 3 2.18 3.09 -11.57
C PRO A 3 0.82 3.20 -10.87
N LEU A 4 0.83 3.28 -9.54
CA LEU A 4 -0.37 3.52 -8.77
C LEU A 4 -0.94 4.90 -9.09
N ARG A 5 -2.26 5.01 -9.06
CA ARG A 5 -2.95 6.31 -9.09
C ARG A 5 -2.49 7.19 -7.90
N PRO A 6 -2.43 8.52 -8.05
CA PRO A 6 -1.92 9.42 -7.00
C PRO A 6 -2.59 9.22 -5.64
N GLU A 7 -3.90 9.01 -5.61
CA GLU A 7 -4.67 8.82 -4.39
C GLU A 7 -4.26 7.54 -3.67
N LEU A 8 -3.96 6.47 -4.43
CA LEU A 8 -3.52 5.18 -3.88
C LEU A 8 -2.09 5.22 -3.36
N ARG A 9 -1.20 5.98 -4.03
CA ARG A 9 0.14 6.27 -3.50
C ARG A 9 0.03 6.96 -2.14
N GLN A 10 -0.85 7.95 -2.02
CA GLN A 10 -1.05 8.66 -0.76
C GLN A 10 -1.58 7.74 0.35
N VAL A 11 -2.47 6.80 0.03
CA VAL A 11 -2.92 5.76 0.97
C VAL A 11 -1.77 4.87 1.42
N LEU A 12 -0.94 4.39 0.49
CA LEU A 12 0.23 3.56 0.78
C LEU A 12 1.21 4.29 1.72
N LEU A 13 1.54 5.54 1.40
CA LEU A 13 2.43 6.37 2.22
C LEU A 13 1.84 6.60 3.63
N SER A 14 0.55 6.95 3.71
CA SER A 14 -0.12 7.18 4.98
C SER A 14 -0.19 5.91 5.84
N ALA A 15 -0.35 4.74 5.23
CA ALA A 15 -0.37 3.45 5.92
C ALA A 15 1.01 3.09 6.48
N LEU A 16 2.09 3.40 5.75
CA LEU A 16 3.47 3.23 6.19
C LEU A 16 3.85 4.18 7.33
N GLU A 17 3.46 5.45 7.21
CA GLU A 17 3.75 6.50 8.19
C GLU A 17 2.97 6.29 9.50
N LYS A 18 1.66 6.00 9.40
CA LYS A 18 0.76 5.87 10.55
C LYS A 18 0.57 4.42 10.99
N ARG A 19 1.56 3.57 10.71
CA ARG A 19 1.56 2.16 11.10
C ARG A 19 1.37 2.04 12.61
N ARG A 20 0.39 1.25 13.04
CA ARG A 20 0.24 0.83 14.44
C ARG A 20 1.04 -0.45 14.67
N ARG A 21 1.44 -0.69 15.92
CA ARG A 21 2.30 -1.83 16.30
C ARG A 21 1.73 -3.18 15.85
N ASP A 22 0.43 -3.36 16.01
CA ASP A 22 -0.25 -4.65 15.82
C ASP A 22 -1.02 -4.74 14.50
N ASP A 23 -0.88 -3.73 13.62
CA ASP A 23 -1.56 -3.74 12.32
C ASP A 23 -0.79 -4.60 11.30
N THR A 24 -1.55 -5.36 10.51
CA THR A 24 -1.13 -5.81 9.18
C THR A 24 -1.12 -4.64 8.21
N ILE A 25 -0.36 -4.74 7.12
CA ILE A 25 -0.37 -3.70 6.08
C ILE A 25 -1.76 -3.55 5.47
N GLU A 26 -2.51 -4.63 5.28
CA GLU A 26 -3.87 -4.61 4.76
C GLU A 26 -4.84 -3.84 5.66
N GLN A 27 -4.72 -3.99 6.99
CA GLN A 27 -5.51 -3.22 7.94
C GLN A 27 -5.17 -1.73 7.89
N ALA A 28 -3.88 -1.40 7.76
CA ALA A 28 -3.43 -0.01 7.64
C ALA A 28 -3.94 0.62 6.34
N LEU A 29 -3.78 -0.05 5.19
CA LEU A 29 -4.30 0.39 3.89
C LEU A 29 -5.81 0.58 3.92
N GLY A 30 -6.55 -0.41 4.45
CA GLY A 30 -8.01 -0.33 4.53
C GLY A 30 -8.52 0.79 5.44
N ARG A 31 -7.74 1.21 6.44
CA ARG A 31 -8.09 2.36 7.28
C ARG A 31 -7.81 3.68 6.58
N GLU A 32 -6.65 3.82 5.94
CA GLU A 32 -6.30 5.07 5.25
C GLU A 32 -7.14 5.26 3.98
N ALA A 33 -7.48 4.20 3.23
CA ALA A 33 -8.42 4.27 2.12
C ALA A 33 -9.79 4.79 2.55
N ARG A 34 -10.33 4.28 3.67
CA ARG A 34 -11.60 4.78 4.24
C ARG A 34 -11.51 6.24 4.70
N ARG A 35 -10.39 6.64 5.32
CA ARG A 35 -10.16 8.04 5.73
C ARG A 35 -10.09 8.98 4.54
N ALA A 36 -9.56 8.51 3.41
CA ALA A 36 -9.50 9.25 2.16
C ALA A 36 -10.82 9.25 1.36
N GLY A 37 -11.88 8.61 1.86
CA GLY A 37 -13.17 8.51 1.16
C GLY A 37 -13.15 7.59 -0.06
N LEU A 38 -12.14 6.71 -0.17
CA LEU A 38 -11.98 5.79 -1.28
C LEU A 38 -12.82 4.53 -1.10
N SER A 39 -13.11 3.87 -2.22
CA SER A 39 -13.93 2.67 -2.28
C SER A 39 -13.16 1.41 -1.85
N TYR A 40 -13.90 0.31 -1.71
CA TYR A 40 -13.29 -1.00 -1.49
C TYR A 40 -12.43 -1.45 -2.68
N ALA A 41 -12.80 -1.08 -3.90
CA ALA A 41 -12.01 -1.40 -5.10
C ALA A 41 -10.66 -0.69 -5.07
N ASP A 42 -10.62 0.56 -4.63
CA ASP A 42 -9.38 1.33 -4.45
C ASP A 42 -8.45 0.68 -3.42
N TYR A 43 -9.01 0.19 -2.30
CA TYR A 43 -8.27 -0.60 -1.32
C TYR A 43 -7.68 -1.89 -1.92
N LEU A 44 -8.48 -2.62 -2.70
CA LEU A 44 -8.02 -3.86 -3.32
C LEU A 44 -6.87 -3.59 -4.29
N GLU A 45 -6.96 -2.54 -5.09
CA GLU A 45 -5.91 -2.18 -6.05
C GLU A 45 -4.55 -1.93 -5.36
N VAL A 46 -4.52 -1.14 -4.28
CA VAL A 46 -3.27 -0.89 -3.54
C VAL A 46 -2.81 -2.12 -2.76
N ALA A 47 -3.73 -2.93 -2.22
CA ALA A 47 -3.38 -4.15 -1.51
C ALA A 47 -2.80 -5.24 -2.44
N GLU A 48 -3.37 -5.40 -3.63
CA GLU A 48 -2.86 -6.29 -4.67
C GLU A 48 -1.49 -5.84 -5.16
N ALA A 49 -1.27 -4.53 -5.33
CA ALA A 49 0.03 -4.00 -5.66
C ALA A 49 1.12 -4.40 -4.64
N VAL A 50 0.81 -4.29 -3.34
CA VAL A 50 1.73 -4.73 -2.27
C VAL A 50 1.95 -6.23 -2.30
N ARG A 51 0.91 -7.04 -2.54
CA ARG A 51 1.02 -8.50 -2.59
C ARG A 51 1.84 -8.98 -3.79
N GLU A 52 1.60 -8.41 -4.97
CA GLU A 52 2.40 -8.70 -6.16
C GLU A 52 3.87 -8.37 -5.93
N ARG A 53 4.15 -7.23 -5.28
CA ARG A 53 5.51 -6.88 -4.88
C ARG A 53 6.12 -7.87 -3.89
N ALA A 54 5.36 -8.29 -2.88
CA ALA A 54 5.80 -9.28 -1.89
C ALA A 54 6.12 -10.64 -2.53
N ARG A 55 5.29 -11.09 -3.48
CA ARG A 55 5.52 -12.33 -4.23
C ARG A 55 6.76 -12.25 -5.10
N LYS A 56 6.94 -11.12 -5.82
CA LYS A 56 8.08 -10.90 -6.72
C LYS A 56 9.41 -10.92 -5.96
N ASP A 57 9.46 -10.24 -4.81
CA ASP A 57 10.70 -10.05 -4.06
C ASP A 57 10.90 -11.10 -2.95
N ARG A 58 9.92 -11.99 -2.71
CA ARG A 58 9.87 -12.93 -1.58
C ARG A 58 10.03 -12.24 -0.22
N ASN A 59 9.45 -11.05 -0.11
CA ASN A 59 9.53 -10.20 1.07
C ASN A 59 8.27 -10.28 1.92
N GLU A 60 8.42 -9.97 3.21
CA GLU A 60 7.29 -9.72 4.09
C GLU A 60 6.48 -8.51 3.60
N ALA A 61 5.17 -8.52 3.86
CA ALA A 61 4.23 -7.56 3.29
C ALA A 61 4.58 -6.09 3.61
N TRP A 62 5.14 -5.83 4.79
CA TRP A 62 5.61 -4.49 5.17
C TRP A 62 6.84 -4.04 4.40
N GLU A 63 7.80 -4.93 4.17
CA GLU A 63 9.00 -4.61 3.38
C GLU A 63 8.65 -4.44 1.90
N ALA A 64 7.73 -5.25 1.39
CA ALA A 64 7.17 -5.09 0.06
C ALA A 64 6.46 -3.74 -0.12
N ALA A 65 5.67 -3.31 0.88
CA ALA A 65 5.01 -1.99 0.84
C ALA A 65 6.01 -0.83 0.81
N LYS A 66 7.10 -0.90 1.59
CA LYS A 66 8.19 0.10 1.55
C LYS A 66 8.94 0.08 0.22
N ALA A 67 9.19 -1.11 -0.34
CA ALA A 67 9.86 -1.23 -1.62
C ALA A 67 9.00 -0.67 -2.76
N LEU A 68 7.70 -0.96 -2.71
CA LEU A 68 6.71 -0.40 -3.63
C LEU A 68 6.66 1.12 -3.50
N SER A 69 6.62 1.69 -2.29
CA SER A 69 6.54 3.15 -2.12
C SER A 69 7.74 3.88 -2.74
N LYS A 70 8.94 3.29 -2.64
CA LYS A 70 10.16 3.82 -3.28
C LYS A 70 10.07 3.74 -4.81
N GLU A 71 9.67 2.59 -5.35
CA GLU A 71 9.46 2.42 -6.79
C GLU A 71 8.46 3.44 -7.37
N GLN A 72 7.43 3.79 -6.59
CA GLN A 72 6.43 4.78 -6.99
C GLN A 72 6.88 6.24 -6.82
N GLN A 73 8.00 6.51 -6.14
CA GLN A 73 8.61 7.85 -6.03
C GLN A 73 9.62 8.11 -7.15
N ASP A 74 10.28 7.06 -7.63
CA ASP A 74 11.25 7.13 -8.74
C ASP A 74 10.57 7.16 -10.13
N GLN A 75 9.24 7.13 -10.19
CA GLN A 75 8.37 7.15 -11.39
C GLN A 75 7.45 8.37 -11.43
#